data_AF-K1SKW1-F1
#
_entry.id   AF-K1SKW1-F1
#
_cell.length_a   1.000
_cell.length_b   1.000
_cell.length_c   1.000
_cell.angle_alpha   90.00
_cell.angle_beta   90.00
_cell.angle_gamma   90.00
#
_symmetry.space_group_name_H-M   'P 1'
#
loop_
_entity.id
_entity.type
_entity.pdbx_description
1 polymer ?
#
loop_
_entity_poly.entity_id
_entity_poly.type
_entity_poly.pdbx_seq_one_letter_code
_entity_poly.pdbx_strand_id
1 'polypeptide(L)'
;MDTENNQHNRIFKPEIGRGCAFCDCGQEVEAKPCDGCFKLHETSWLEEYPQNIPTDIVEVRFKNTRRSFYQNVNNLDLKRGDIVAVEASPGHDIGIVSLTGT
;
A
#
# COMPACT_ATOMS: atom_id res chain seq x y z
N MET A 1 19.70 -29.66 5.99
CA MET A 1 19.13 -29.62 7.35
C MET A 1 20.01 -28.62 8.07
N ASP A 2 19.69 -27.33 8.13
CA ASP A 2 18.35 -26.73 8.19
C ASP A 2 18.28 -25.39 7.46
N THR A 3 17.12 -25.17 6.88
CA THR A 3 16.67 -23.97 6.18
C THR A 3 16.15 -23.01 7.22
N GLU A 4 16.67 -21.79 7.35
CA GLU A 4 15.96 -20.74 8.09
C GLU A 4 16.10 -19.38 7.41
N ASN A 5 14.93 -18.85 7.08
CA ASN A 5 14.66 -17.68 6.26
C ASN A 5 15.26 -16.43 6.87
N ASN A 6 16.09 -15.72 6.09
CA ASN A 6 16.42 -14.32 6.35
C ASN A 6 15.18 -13.47 6.07
N GLN A 7 14.28 -13.44 7.06
CA GLN A 7 13.14 -12.56 7.14
C GLN A 7 13.68 -11.14 7.07
N HIS A 8 13.48 -10.52 5.90
CA HIS A 8 13.89 -9.16 5.60
C HIS A 8 13.47 -8.25 6.76
N ASN A 9 14.49 -7.63 7.35
CA ASN A 9 14.42 -6.61 8.38
C ASN A 9 13.76 -5.33 7.82
N ARG A 10 12.50 -5.43 7.41
CA ARG A 10 11.69 -4.27 7.02
C ARG A 10 11.19 -3.67 8.31
N ILE A 11 11.89 -2.64 8.77
CA ILE A 11 11.30 -1.55 9.54
C ILE A 11 10.28 -0.89 8.62
N PHE A 12 9.16 -1.57 8.40
CA PHE A 12 7.98 -1.02 7.76
C PHE A 12 7.46 -0.04 8.79
N LYS A 13 7.76 1.25 8.64
CA LYS A 13 6.99 2.29 9.33
C LYS A 13 5.61 2.22 8.68
N PRO A 14 4.59 1.65 9.32
CA PRO A 14 3.26 1.69 8.75
C PRO A 14 2.94 3.16 8.48
N GLU A 15 2.30 3.47 7.35
CA GLU A 15 1.74 4.80 7.17
C GLU A 15 0.80 5.01 8.37
N ILE A 16 1.25 5.77 9.39
CA ILE A 16 0.51 6.08 10.62
C ILE A 16 -0.63 7.01 10.20
N GLY A 17 -1.61 6.43 9.52
CA GLY A 17 -2.63 7.13 8.80
C GLY A 17 -3.75 7.43 9.75
N ARG A 18 -4.58 6.43 10.07
CA ARG A 18 -5.76 6.57 10.94
C ARG A 18 -6.09 5.19 11.52
N GLY A 19 -6.44 5.09 12.80
CA GLY A 19 -6.86 3.83 13.43
C GLY A 19 -5.91 3.36 14.53
N CYS A 20 -6.44 3.34 15.75
CA CYS A 20 -5.84 2.68 16.89
C CYS A 20 -6.85 1.71 17.48
N ALA A 21 -6.39 0.56 17.95
CA ALA A 21 -7.18 -0.27 18.86
C ALA A 21 -6.76 0.05 20.28
N PHE A 22 -7.75 0.16 21.16
CA PHE A 22 -7.52 0.19 22.60
C PHE A 22 -7.47 -1.26 23.07
N CYS A 23 -6.32 -1.70 23.55
CA CYS A 23 -6.16 -3.04 24.11
C CYS A 23 -6.16 -2.95 25.64
N ASP A 24 -7.05 -3.70 26.26
CA ASP A 24 -7.11 -3.88 27.72
C ASP A 24 -6.33 -5.15 28.09
N CYS A 25 -5.00 -5.11 27.93
CA CYS A 25 -4.11 -6.23 28.25
C CYS A 25 -3.20 -5.97 29.46
N GLY A 26 -3.58 -5.02 30.33
CA GLY A 26 -2.86 -4.67 31.56
C GLY A 26 -3.66 -3.75 32.50
N GLN A 27 -3.02 -3.20 33.53
CA GLN A 27 -3.65 -2.30 34.51
C GLN A 27 -4.08 -0.95 33.93
N GLU A 28 -3.60 -0.57 32.73
CA GLU A 28 -3.94 0.67 32.04
C GLU A 28 -4.24 0.44 30.56
N VAL A 29 -5.17 1.24 30.02
CA VAL A 29 -5.61 1.18 28.62
C VAL A 29 -4.53 1.78 27.72
N GLU A 30 -3.99 0.98 26.80
CA GLU A 30 -2.99 1.42 25.82
C GLU A 30 -3.62 1.54 24.42
N ALA A 31 -3.37 2.65 23.73
CA ALA A 31 -3.76 2.83 22.34
C ALA A 31 -2.64 2.32 21.42
N LYS A 32 -2.87 1.20 20.73
CA LYS A 32 -1.90 0.66 19.77
C LYS A 32 -2.31 1.03 18.34
N PRO A 33 -1.38 1.56 17.52
CA PRO A 33 -1.65 1.72 16.10
C PRO A 33 -1.94 0.34 15.50
N CYS A 34 -3.00 0.26 14.70
CA CYS A 34 -3.38 -0.98 14.03
C CYS A 34 -3.28 -0.82 12.53
N ASP A 35 -2.49 -1.68 11.90
CA ASP A 35 -2.62 -1.92 10.47
C ASP A 35 -4.04 -2.41 10.18
N GLY A 36 -4.66 -1.93 9.11
CA GLY A 36 -6.04 -2.28 8.76
C GLY A 36 -7.11 -1.29 9.18
N CYS A 37 -6.86 -0.46 10.20
CA CYS A 37 -7.92 0.30 10.88
C CYS A 37 -8.20 1.70 10.26
N PHE A 38 -8.01 1.84 8.94
CA PHE A 38 -8.34 3.06 8.20
C PHE A 38 -9.20 2.81 6.98
N LYS A 39 -10.00 3.83 6.64
CA LYS A 39 -10.72 3.92 5.39
C LYS A 39 -9.72 3.75 4.24
N LEU A 40 -10.01 2.82 3.32
CA LEU A 40 -9.11 2.45 2.23
C LEU A 40 -7.75 1.95 2.75
N HIS A 41 -7.73 0.96 3.65
CA HIS A 41 -6.51 0.22 3.98
C HIS A 41 -6.03 -0.62 2.79
N GLU A 42 -4.72 -0.66 2.55
CA GLU A 42 -4.11 -1.49 1.52
C GLU A 42 -3.60 -2.78 2.14
N THR A 43 -3.98 -3.91 1.56
CA THR A 43 -3.57 -5.24 2.02
C THR A 43 -2.79 -5.87 0.87
N SER A 44 -1.58 -6.34 1.15
CA SER A 44 -0.70 -6.95 0.14
C SER A 44 -1.11 -8.40 -0.12
N TRP A 45 -2.37 -8.65 -0.51
CA TRP A 45 -2.90 -10.00 -0.75
C TRP A 45 -2.13 -10.80 -1.81
N LEU A 46 -1.33 -10.09 -2.64
CA LEU A 46 -0.55 -10.67 -3.73
C LEU A 46 0.94 -10.79 -3.42
N GLU A 47 1.41 -10.49 -2.20
CA GLU A 47 2.85 -10.59 -1.88
C GLU A 47 3.41 -12.01 -2.04
N GLU A 48 2.55 -13.02 -1.85
CA GLU A 48 2.89 -14.46 -1.99
C GLU A 48 2.50 -15.04 -3.36
N TYR A 49 1.85 -14.25 -4.21
CA TYR A 49 1.45 -14.71 -5.53
C TYR A 49 2.70 -14.87 -6.40
N PRO A 50 2.92 -16.01 -7.08
CA PRO A 50 4.11 -16.21 -7.91
C PRO A 50 4.19 -15.09 -8.95
N GLN A 51 5.37 -14.48 -9.07
CA GLN A 51 5.61 -13.33 -9.95
C GLN A 51 5.10 -13.62 -11.37
N ASN A 52 3.87 -13.17 -11.64
CA ASN A 52 3.29 -13.27 -12.97
C ASN A 52 3.99 -12.25 -13.85
N ILE A 53 3.91 -12.46 -15.16
CA ILE A 53 4.37 -11.55 -16.21
C ILE A 53 4.17 -10.10 -15.74
N PRO A 54 5.21 -9.24 -15.74
CA PRO A 54 5.12 -7.87 -15.25
C PRO A 54 3.86 -7.23 -15.80
N THR A 55 2.87 -7.04 -14.94
CA THR A 55 1.67 -6.34 -15.36
C THR A 55 2.00 -4.87 -15.20
N ASP A 56 1.93 -4.11 -16.29
CA ASP A 56 2.09 -2.67 -16.28
C ASP A 56 0.96 -1.96 -15.51
N ILE A 57 0.24 -2.65 -14.63
CA ILE A 57 -0.89 -2.14 -13.88
C ILE A 57 -0.41 -1.61 -12.53
N VAL A 58 -0.80 -0.39 -12.22
CA VAL A 58 -0.52 0.29 -10.95
C VAL A 58 -1.83 0.72 -10.28
N GLU A 59 -1.90 0.56 -8.96
CA GLU A 59 -2.99 1.13 -8.16
C GLU A 59 -2.60 2.54 -7.70
N VAL A 60 -3.47 3.52 -7.98
CA VAL A 60 -3.27 4.91 -7.55
C VAL A 60 -4.39 5.30 -6.59
N ARG A 61 -4.00 5.82 -5.43
CA ARG A 61 -4.89 6.37 -4.40
C ARG A 61 -5.00 7.88 -4.55
N PHE A 62 -6.23 8.38 -4.67
CA PHE A 62 -6.52 9.81 -4.71
C PHE A 62 -7.02 10.28 -3.35
N LYS A 63 -6.14 11.00 -2.62
CA LYS A 63 -6.41 11.47 -1.25
C LYS A 63 -6.91 10.29 -0.39
N ASN A 64 -8.07 10.43 0.24
CA ASN A 64 -8.72 9.38 1.02
C ASN A 64 -10.16 9.10 0.54
N THR A 65 -10.42 9.31 -0.75
CA THR A 65 -11.78 9.22 -1.30
C THR A 65 -11.95 8.04 -2.25
N ARG A 66 -10.97 7.75 -3.10
CA ARG A 66 -11.05 6.65 -4.08
C ARG A 66 -9.68 6.09 -4.44
N ARG A 67 -9.70 4.89 -5.01
CA ARG A 67 -8.58 4.18 -5.62
C ARG A 67 -8.97 3.74 -7.03
N SER A 68 -8.03 3.69 -7.93
CA SER A 68 -8.26 3.22 -9.31
C SER A 68 -6.99 2.57 -9.85
N PHE A 69 -7.16 1.64 -10.78
CA PHE A 69 -6.07 0.93 -11.44
C PHE A 69 -5.80 1.56 -12.80
N TYR A 70 -4.52 1.75 -13.12
CA TYR A 70 -4.07 2.36 -14.36
C TYR A 70 -3.00 1.50 -15.01
N GLN A 71 -2.93 1.54 -16.34
CA GLN A 71 -1.83 0.94 -17.07
C GLN A 71 -0.72 1.97 -17.29
N ASN A 72 0.51 1.60 -16.95
CA ASN A 72 1.73 2.36 -17.14
C ASN A 72 2.20 2.27 -18.59
N VAL A 73 1.47 2.91 -19.49
CA VAL A 73 1.76 2.94 -20.94
C VAL A 73 3.13 3.55 -21.27
N ASN A 74 3.69 4.32 -20.35
CA ASN A 74 4.98 5.01 -20.51
C ASN A 74 6.16 4.19 -19.98
N ASN A 75 5.93 3.00 -19.42
CA ASN A 75 6.95 2.13 -18.83
C ASN A 75 7.85 2.86 -17.83
N LEU A 76 7.25 3.74 -17.03
CA LEU A 76 7.97 4.46 -15.97
C LEU A 76 8.33 3.50 -14.83
N ASP A 77 9.50 3.65 -14.20
CA ASP A 77 9.88 2.89 -13.00
C ASP A 77 9.14 3.43 -11.77
N LEU A 78 7.85 3.11 -11.67
CA LEU A 78 6.97 3.56 -10.59
C LEU A 78 7.13 2.67 -9.34
N LYS A 79 7.24 3.31 -8.18
CA LYS A 79 7.34 2.65 -6.88
C LYS A 79 6.21 3.08 -5.96
N ARG A 80 5.89 2.22 -4.99
CA ARG A 80 4.93 2.55 -3.93
C ARG A 80 5.37 3.83 -3.21
N GLY A 81 4.43 4.77 -3.06
CA GLY A 81 4.66 6.08 -2.46
C GLY A 81 4.95 7.20 -3.46
N ASP A 82 5.17 6.89 -4.75
CA ASP A 82 5.40 7.91 -5.77
C ASP A 82 4.13 8.75 -6.03
N ILE A 83 4.32 10.05 -6.22
CA ILE A 83 3.25 10.97 -6.59
C ILE A 83 3.14 11.01 -8.11
N VAL A 84 1.94 10.73 -8.63
CA VAL A 84 1.68 10.64 -10.07
C VAL A 84 0.51 11.54 -10.47
N ALA A 85 0.59 12.09 -11.68
CA ALA A 85 -0.51 12.75 -12.35
C ALA A 85 -1.19 11.77 -13.30
N VAL A 86 -2.51 11.69 -13.21
CA VAL A 86 -3.34 10.81 -14.02
C VAL A 86 -4.29 11.64 -14.86
N GLU A 87 -4.45 11.29 -16.14
CA GLU A 87 -5.38 11.94 -17.05
C GLU A 87 -6.84 11.76 -16.58
N ALA A 88 -7.59 12.85 -16.54
CA ALA A 88 -9.02 12.87 -16.22
C ALA A 88 -9.79 13.65 -17.29
N SER A 89 -11.07 13.33 -17.48
CA SER A 89 -11.93 14.03 -18.44
C SER A 89 -12.99 14.86 -17.72
N PRO A 90 -12.81 16.20 -17.57
CA PRO A 90 -11.66 17.03 -17.96
C PRO A 90 -10.59 17.19 -16.85
N GLY A 91 -9.31 17.31 -17.24
CA GLY A 91 -8.21 17.71 -16.36
C GLY A 91 -7.22 16.60 -16.02
N HIS A 92 -6.60 16.72 -14.84
CA HIS A 92 -5.66 15.75 -14.29
C HIS A 92 -5.92 15.58 -12.80
N ASP A 93 -5.79 14.36 -12.31
CA ASP A 93 -5.85 14.04 -10.89
C ASP A 93 -4.45 13.73 -10.35
N ILE A 94 -4.15 14.22 -9.14
CA ILE A 94 -2.90 13.92 -8.45
C ILE A 94 -3.16 12.83 -7.41
N GLY A 95 -2.44 11.72 -7.54
CA GLY A 95 -2.55 10.57 -6.66
C GLY A 95 -1.20 10.04 -6.20
N ILE A 96 -1.23 9.06 -5.31
CA ILE A 96 -0.06 8.36 -4.81
C ILE A 96 -0.17 6.90 -5.21
N VAL A 97 0.91 6.32 -5.73
CA VAL A 97 0.99 4.89 -6.05
C VAL A 97 0.88 4.09 -4.75
N SER A 98 -0.19 3.31 -4.60
CA SER A 98 -0.39 2.43 -3.45
C SER A 98 0.21 1.06 -3.70
N LEU A 99 -0.02 0.48 -4.88
CA LEU A 99 0.43 -0.87 -5.22
C LEU A 99 1.03 -0.93 -6.63
N THR A 100 2.10 -1.70 -6.78
CA THR A 100 2.75 -2.01 -8.06
C THR A 100 2.73 -3.52 -8.29
N GLY A 101 2.25 -3.98 -9.45
CA GLY A 101 2.17 -5.40 -9.82
C GLY A 101 3.46 -5.98 -10.39
N THR A 102 4.58 -5.75 -9.70
CA THR A 102 5.93 -6.23 -10.06
C THR A 102 6.20 -7.65 -9.60
#